data_AF-A0A2E8CZA7-F1
#
_entry.id   AF-A0A2E8CZA7-F1
#
_cell.length_a   1.000
_cell.length_b   1.000
_cell.length_c   1.000
_cell.angle_alpha   90.00
_cell.angle_beta   90.00
_cell.angle_gamma   90.00
#
_symmetry.space_group_name_H-M   'P 1'
#
loop_
_entity.id
_entity.type
_entity.pdbx_description
1 polymer ?
#
loop_
_entity_poly.entity_id
_entity_poly.type
_entity_poly.pdbx_seq_one_letter_code
_entity_poly.pdbx_strand_id
1 'polypeptide(L)'
;MQLQNGSLRLFRLFGIDVFLHWSWLIIAYFRIRNPIVQYESQAWAVAEYLSLFGIVLLHEFGHALACRSVGGTAQRIVLWPLGGVAYVAPPPRPGAVLWSLAAGPLVNVVLLPVTLGIVILSMLLGGLQPEGQIDGAAAPPAVEKAAEAPGVGNVAPEAEKLDATRPSDIHQFLTVVAVINLVLLVFNMLPIYPLDGGQIVQALLWFVIGRARSLMLVTGVSLVAGVGLIGLAVIIGDWWLVVLAVFVAITAWNGLQQSRVLVRML
;
A
#
# COMPACT_ATOMS: atom_id res chain seq x y z
N MET A 1 25.50 1.69 15.46
CA MET A 1 24.20 1.80 14.75
C MET A 1 23.16 2.21 15.80
N GLN A 2 22.82 3.50 15.92
CA GLN A 2 21.89 3.95 16.95
C GLN A 2 20.47 3.55 16.54
N LEU A 3 19.97 2.44 17.11
CA LEU A 3 18.56 2.06 17.10
C LEU A 3 17.78 3.07 17.95
N GLN A 4 17.31 4.17 17.34
CA GLN A 4 16.26 4.96 17.97
C GLN A 4 14.93 4.26 17.67
N ASN A 5 14.31 3.69 18.71
CA ASN A 5 12.99 3.04 18.66
C ASN A 5 12.85 1.93 17.58
N GLY A 6 13.83 1.03 17.45
CA GLY A 6 13.72 -0.11 16.54
C GLY A 6 13.77 0.22 15.04
N SER A 7 14.14 1.45 14.67
CA SER A 7 14.26 1.86 13.28
C SER A 7 15.71 1.87 12.80
N LEU A 8 15.94 1.36 11.59
CA LEU A 8 17.23 1.31 10.90
C LEU A 8 17.24 2.40 9.83
N ARG A 9 18.25 3.26 9.82
CA ARG A 9 18.41 4.26 8.75
C ARG A 9 18.81 3.53 7.46
N LEU A 10 18.01 3.69 6.40
CA LEU A 10 18.28 3.10 5.09
C LEU A 10 19.21 4.01 4.27
N PHE A 11 18.75 5.22 3.96
CA PHE A 11 19.48 6.19 3.15
C PHE A 11 18.97 7.61 3.42
N ARG A 12 19.66 8.59 2.82
CA ARG A 12 19.25 10.00 2.81
C ARG A 12 19.04 10.43 1.37
N LEU A 13 17.86 10.96 1.06
CA LEU A 13 17.51 11.46 -0.26
C LEU A 13 16.88 12.85 -0.15
N PHE A 14 17.33 13.79 -0.98
CA PHE A 14 16.95 15.21 -0.91
C PHE A 14 17.18 15.87 0.47
N GLY A 15 18.00 15.29 1.35
CA GLY A 15 18.17 15.77 2.72
C GLY A 15 17.10 15.27 3.71
N ILE A 16 16.26 14.32 3.29
CA ILE A 16 15.30 13.60 4.14
C ILE A 16 15.91 12.24 4.48
N ASP A 17 15.97 11.90 5.77
CA ASP A 17 16.43 10.61 6.26
C ASP A 17 15.30 9.59 6.23
N VAL A 18 15.51 8.49 5.50
CA VAL A 18 14.57 7.38 5.40
C VAL A 18 14.98 6.27 6.36
N PHE A 19 14.05 5.88 7.23
CA PHE A 19 14.21 4.82 8.21
C PHE A 19 13.26 3.67 7.93
N LEU A 20 13.68 2.46 8.26
CA LEU A 20 12.90 1.24 8.16
C LEU A 20 12.76 0.62 9.54
N HIS A 21 11.53 0.41 10.00
CA HIS A 21 11.29 -0.27 11.26
C HIS A 21 11.52 -1.78 11.13
N TRP A 22 12.09 -2.44 12.14
CA TRP A 22 12.40 -3.88 12.11
C TRP A 22 11.19 -4.77 11.80
N SER A 23 9.99 -4.38 12.24
CA SER A 23 8.76 -5.13 11.97
C SER A 23 8.44 -5.25 10.48
N TRP A 24 9.00 -4.37 9.64
CA TRP A 24 8.89 -4.46 8.18
C TRP A 24 9.46 -5.79 7.67
N LEU A 25 10.61 -6.24 8.20
CA LEU A 25 11.24 -7.49 7.78
C LEU A 25 10.39 -8.72 8.11
N ILE A 26 9.62 -8.66 9.21
CA ILE A 26 8.70 -9.75 9.59
C ILE A 26 7.55 -9.84 8.61
N ILE A 27 6.91 -8.71 8.31
CA ILE A 27 5.81 -8.69 7.35
C ILE A 27 6.31 -8.99 5.94
N ALA A 28 7.52 -8.56 5.58
CA ALA A 28 8.19 -8.94 4.34
C ALA A 28 8.26 -10.46 4.20
N TYR A 29 8.73 -11.16 5.24
CA TYR A 29 8.80 -12.62 5.23
C TYR A 29 7.43 -13.27 4.98
N PHE A 30 6.39 -12.85 5.70
CA PHE A 30 5.04 -13.41 5.51
C PHE A 30 4.42 -13.07 4.16
N ARG A 31 4.63 -11.85 3.65
CA ARG A 31 4.11 -11.38 2.36
C ARG A 31 4.81 -12.01 1.17
N ILE A 32 6.13 -12.23 1.26
CA ILE A 32 6.88 -12.95 0.22
C ILE A 32 6.41 -14.41 0.18
N ARG A 33 6.15 -15.04 1.32
CA ARG A 33 5.61 -16.42 1.38
C ARG A 33 4.16 -16.54 0.92
N ASN A 34 3.36 -15.48 1.08
CA ASN A 34 1.95 -15.44 0.71
C ASN A 34 1.66 -14.16 -0.09
N PRO A 35 2.12 -14.08 -1.35
CA PRO A 35 1.91 -12.90 -2.20
C PRO A 35 0.41 -12.72 -2.53
N ILE A 36 0.00 -11.53 -3.00
CA ILE A 36 -1.41 -11.28 -3.37
C ILE A 36 -1.72 -12.13 -4.59
N VAL A 37 -0.76 -12.20 -5.51
CA VAL A 37 -0.82 -13.08 -6.66
C VAL A 37 0.23 -14.17 -6.52
N GLN A 38 -0.19 -15.42 -6.72
CA GLN A 38 0.76 -16.52 -6.79
C GLN A 38 1.56 -16.38 -8.08
N TYR A 39 2.88 -16.42 -8.02
CA TYR A 39 3.81 -16.35 -9.15
C TYR A 39 4.55 -17.68 -9.30
N GLU A 40 5.09 -17.97 -10.49
CA GLU A 40 5.93 -19.15 -10.70
C GLU A 40 7.29 -19.00 -10.00
N SER A 41 7.85 -17.78 -10.05
CA SER A 41 9.12 -17.45 -9.39
C SER A 41 8.92 -16.62 -8.13
N GLN A 42 9.61 -17.01 -7.07
CA GLN A 42 9.68 -16.25 -5.82
C GLN A 42 10.24 -14.83 -6.01
N ALA A 43 11.01 -14.58 -7.09
CA ALA A 43 11.52 -13.26 -7.42
C ALA A 43 10.41 -12.24 -7.68
N TRP A 44 9.30 -12.66 -8.29
CA TRP A 44 8.15 -11.78 -8.55
C TRP A 44 7.40 -11.43 -7.26
N ALA A 45 7.30 -12.37 -6.30
CA ALA A 45 6.74 -12.09 -4.99
C ALA A 45 7.58 -11.06 -4.21
N VAL A 46 8.91 -11.13 -4.33
CA VAL A 46 9.82 -10.11 -3.76
C VAL A 46 9.62 -8.77 -4.47
N ALA A 47 9.53 -8.75 -5.80
CA ALA A 47 9.28 -7.55 -6.58
C ALA A 47 7.93 -6.90 -6.24
N GLU A 48 6.85 -7.68 -6.05
CA GLU A 48 5.52 -7.22 -5.61
C GLU A 48 5.66 -6.43 -4.29
N TYR A 49 6.30 -7.05 -3.29
CA TYR A 49 6.46 -6.45 -1.98
C TYR A 49 7.32 -5.18 -2.00
N LEU A 50 8.43 -5.20 -2.75
CA LEU A 50 9.28 -4.02 -2.94
C LEU A 50 8.55 -2.90 -3.68
N SER A 51 7.64 -3.22 -4.60
CA SER A 51 6.85 -2.23 -5.33
C SER A 51 5.81 -1.57 -4.44
N LEU A 52 5.12 -2.34 -3.57
CA LEU A 52 4.25 -1.78 -2.54
C LEU A 52 5.00 -0.75 -1.69
N PHE A 53 6.19 -1.13 -1.22
CA PHE A 53 7.05 -0.24 -0.44
C PHE A 53 7.48 1.00 -1.23
N GLY A 54 7.87 0.81 -2.50
CA GLY A 54 8.26 1.91 -3.38
C GLY A 54 7.14 2.94 -3.59
N ILE A 55 5.90 2.47 -3.81
CA ILE A 55 4.74 3.35 -3.98
C ILE A 55 4.44 4.13 -2.70
N VAL A 56 4.43 3.45 -1.54
CA VAL A 56 4.23 4.11 -0.23
C VAL A 56 5.33 5.15 0.00
N LEU A 57 6.59 4.81 -0.27
CA LEU A 57 7.70 5.74 -0.10
C LEU A 57 7.58 6.96 -1.01
N LEU A 58 7.21 6.78 -2.28
CA LEU A 58 6.96 7.87 -3.22
C LEU A 58 5.82 8.78 -2.74
N HIS A 59 4.75 8.21 -2.20
CA HIS A 59 3.65 8.92 -1.57
C HIS A 59 4.13 9.79 -0.38
N GLU A 60 4.90 9.21 0.54
CA GLU A 60 5.47 9.96 1.68
C GLU A 60 6.42 11.08 1.24
N PHE A 61 7.21 10.85 0.18
CA PHE A 61 8.03 11.89 -0.41
C PHE A 61 7.19 13.03 -1.00
N GLY A 62 6.01 12.74 -1.56
CA GLY A 62 5.05 13.74 -2.01
C GLY A 62 4.73 14.74 -0.89
N HIS A 63 4.34 14.25 0.29
CA HIS A 63 4.09 15.10 1.46
C HIS A 63 5.33 15.90 1.89
N ALA A 64 6.47 15.22 2.00
CA ALA A 64 7.69 15.82 2.52
C ALA A 64 8.23 16.94 1.60
N LEU A 65 8.23 16.72 0.29
CA LEU A 65 8.71 17.69 -0.70
C LEU A 65 7.75 18.87 -0.82
N ALA A 66 6.43 18.62 -0.81
CA ALA A 66 5.44 19.69 -0.81
C ALA A 66 5.53 20.56 0.44
N CYS A 67 5.71 19.97 1.62
CA CYS A 67 5.93 20.69 2.86
C CYS A 67 7.14 21.62 2.77
N ARG A 68 8.25 21.15 2.20
CA ARG A 68 9.45 21.98 2.02
C ARG A 68 9.26 23.08 0.97
N SER A 69 8.50 22.82 -0.09
CA SER A 69 8.21 23.81 -1.14
C SER A 69 7.45 25.03 -0.61
N VAL A 70 6.70 24.89 0.48
CA VAL A 70 5.94 25.99 1.11
C VAL A 70 6.66 26.64 2.29
N GLY A 71 7.93 26.31 2.53
CA GLY A 71 8.77 26.83 3.61
C GLY A 71 8.68 26.04 4.92
N GLY A 72 8.13 24.83 4.90
CA GLY A 72 8.07 23.92 6.05
C GLY A 72 9.31 23.04 6.20
N THR A 73 9.34 22.27 7.27
CA THR A 73 10.44 21.31 7.52
C THR A 73 9.96 19.88 7.40
N ALA A 74 10.69 19.07 6.64
CA ALA A 74 10.50 17.63 6.55
C ALA A 74 11.90 16.98 6.52
N GLN A 75 12.25 16.24 7.57
CA GLN A 75 13.61 15.71 7.74
C GLN A 75 13.65 14.19 7.87
N ARG A 76 12.51 13.55 8.13
CA ARG A 76 12.45 12.14 8.49
C ARG A 76 11.22 11.47 7.89
N ILE A 77 11.43 10.32 7.25
CA ILE A 77 10.38 9.38 6.84
C ILE A 77 10.69 8.06 7.55
N VAL A 78 9.70 7.49 8.23
CA VAL A 78 9.83 6.17 8.86
C VAL A 78 8.83 5.23 8.21
N LEU A 79 9.31 4.10 7.72
CA LEU A 79 8.52 3.10 7.02
C LEU A 79 8.21 1.95 7.97
N TRP A 80 6.93 1.61 8.02
CA TRP A 80 6.33 0.58 8.86
C TRP A 80 5.62 -0.43 7.97
N PRO A 81 5.26 -1.62 8.50
CA PRO A 81 4.63 -2.65 7.67
C PRO A 81 3.27 -2.25 7.08
N LEU A 82 2.56 -1.35 7.77
CA LEU A 82 1.22 -0.90 7.38
C LEU A 82 1.24 0.40 6.57
N GLY A 83 2.41 1.00 6.31
CA GLY A 83 2.51 2.28 5.59
C GLY A 83 3.78 3.07 5.91
N GLY A 84 3.79 4.34 5.55
CA GLY A 84 4.85 5.28 5.88
C GLY A 84 4.37 6.38 6.82
N VAL A 85 5.30 7.04 7.50
CA VAL A 85 5.03 8.28 8.22
C VAL A 85 6.11 9.29 7.87
N ALA A 86 5.75 10.30 7.09
CA ALA A 86 6.55 11.50 6.89
C ALA A 86 6.34 12.48 8.05
N TYR A 87 7.42 12.83 8.75
CA TYR A 87 7.39 13.86 9.78
C TYR A 87 7.51 15.24 9.13
N VAL A 88 6.36 15.81 8.81
CA VAL A 88 6.22 17.11 8.15
C VAL A 88 5.72 18.19 9.12
N ALA A 89 6.30 19.38 9.03
CA ALA A 89 5.87 20.55 9.79
C ALA A 89 5.70 21.75 8.83
N PRO A 90 4.54 21.83 8.13
CA PRO A 90 4.23 22.98 7.27
C PRO A 90 3.95 24.25 8.10
N PRO A 91 4.15 25.45 7.52
CA PRO A 91 3.75 26.69 8.16
C PRO A 91 2.24 26.69 8.50
N PRO A 92 1.81 27.32 9.60
CA PRO A 92 0.45 27.24 10.13
C PRO A 92 -0.56 28.11 9.36
N ARG A 93 -0.56 27.99 8.03
CA ARG A 93 -1.53 28.62 7.11
C ARG A 93 -2.25 27.52 6.33
N PRO A 94 -3.58 27.64 6.14
CA PRO A 94 -4.40 26.54 5.62
C PRO A 94 -3.95 26.04 4.24
N GLY A 95 -3.53 26.94 3.34
CA GLY A 95 -3.03 26.54 2.01
C GLY A 95 -1.72 25.76 2.03
N ALA A 96 -0.79 26.05 2.96
CA ALA A 96 0.46 25.30 3.08
C ALA A 96 0.21 23.89 3.62
N VAL A 97 -0.70 23.77 4.60
CA VAL A 97 -1.11 22.49 5.16
C VAL A 97 -1.84 21.67 4.10
N LEU A 98 -2.81 22.25 3.40
CA LEU A 98 -3.54 21.60 2.33
C LEU A 98 -2.60 21.08 1.23
N TRP A 99 -1.66 21.89 0.76
CA TRP A 99 -0.71 21.46 -0.27
C TRP A 99 0.19 20.31 0.21
N SER A 100 0.68 20.39 1.45
CA SER A 100 1.51 19.34 2.03
C SER A 100 0.75 18.02 2.18
N LEU A 101 -0.55 18.08 2.51
CA LEU A 101 -1.41 16.89 2.64
C LEU A 101 -1.85 16.34 1.28
N ALA A 102 -2.19 17.19 0.31
CA ALA A 102 -2.67 16.74 -0.99
C ALA A 102 -1.55 16.11 -1.84
N ALA A 103 -0.30 16.50 -1.63
CA ALA A 103 0.81 16.06 -2.46
C ALA A 103 1.09 14.56 -2.42
N GLY A 104 0.87 13.87 -1.28
CA GLY A 104 1.01 12.41 -1.22
C GLY A 104 0.01 11.71 -2.14
N PRO A 105 -1.31 11.89 -1.96
CA PRO A 105 -2.32 11.35 -2.86
C PRO A 105 -2.12 11.76 -4.33
N LEU A 106 -1.65 12.99 -4.59
CA LEU A 106 -1.34 13.44 -5.95
C LEU A 106 -0.25 12.60 -6.63
N VAL A 107 0.75 12.11 -5.89
CA VAL A 107 1.74 11.15 -6.43
C VAL A 107 1.03 9.89 -6.92
N ASN A 108 0.10 9.34 -6.15
CA ASN A 108 -0.66 8.15 -6.56
C ASN A 108 -1.58 8.44 -7.75
N VAL A 109 -2.21 9.62 -7.80
CA VAL A 109 -3.02 10.07 -8.94
C VAL A 109 -2.18 10.13 -10.22
N VAL A 110 -0.94 10.61 -10.14
CA VAL A 110 -0.01 10.64 -11.28
C VAL A 110 0.50 9.25 -11.64
N LEU A 111 0.76 8.39 -10.65
CA LEU A 111 1.19 7.00 -10.89
C LEU A 111 0.08 6.14 -11.55
N LEU A 112 -1.19 6.44 -11.30
CA LEU A 112 -2.31 5.66 -11.80
C LEU A 112 -2.36 5.54 -13.34
N PRO A 113 -2.37 6.63 -14.13
CA PRO A 113 -2.37 6.53 -15.59
C PRO A 113 -1.06 5.91 -16.13
N VAL A 114 0.07 6.10 -15.46
CA VAL A 114 1.35 5.49 -15.85
C VAL A 114 1.27 3.97 -15.70
N THR A 115 0.88 3.48 -14.52
CA THR A 115 0.73 2.04 -14.25
C THR A 115 -0.33 1.40 -15.13
N LEU A 116 -1.49 2.05 -15.32
CA LEU A 116 -2.55 1.55 -16.19
C LEU A 116 -2.11 1.49 -17.66
N GLY A 117 -1.42 2.53 -18.14
CA GLY A 117 -0.86 2.54 -19.49
C GLY A 117 0.13 1.40 -19.72
N ILE A 118 0.98 1.10 -18.73
CA ILE A 118 1.91 -0.04 -18.78
C ILE A 118 1.16 -1.37 -18.77
N VAL A 119 0.10 -1.52 -17.96
CA VAL A 119 -0.74 -2.72 -17.95
C VAL A 119 -1.42 -2.93 -19.30
N ILE A 120 -2.05 -1.89 -19.87
CA ILE A 120 -2.68 -1.96 -21.19
C ILE A 120 -1.64 -2.32 -22.26
N LEU A 121 -0.47 -1.68 -22.23
CA LEU A 121 0.62 -2.00 -23.14
C LEU A 121 1.05 -3.48 -23.00
N SER A 122 1.13 -4.00 -21.78
CA SER A 122 1.46 -5.41 -21.53
C SER A 122 0.40 -6.36 -22.05
N MET A 123 -0.89 -5.99 -22.02
CA MET A 123 -1.97 -6.78 -22.63
C MET A 123 -1.86 -6.77 -24.15
N LEU A 124 -1.57 -5.62 -24.74
CA LEU A 124 -1.39 -5.46 -26.19
C LEU A 124 -0.17 -6.24 -26.70
N LEU A 125 0.94 -6.23 -25.95
CA LEU A 125 2.15 -6.98 -26.28
C LEU A 125 2.00 -8.48 -25.98
N GLY A 126 1.26 -8.85 -24.93
CA GLY A 126 0.96 -10.23 -24.59
C GLY A 126 0.03 -10.90 -25.59
N GLY A 127 -0.91 -10.14 -26.18
CA GLY A 127 -1.72 -10.58 -27.33
C GLY A 127 -0.92 -10.75 -28.63
N LEU A 128 0.36 -10.34 -28.65
CA LEU A 128 1.30 -10.56 -29.75
C LEU A 128 2.30 -11.69 -29.45
N GLN A 129 2.21 -12.37 -28.30
CA GLN A 129 2.99 -13.59 -28.10
C GLN A 129 2.38 -14.70 -28.97
N PRO A 130 3.11 -15.20 -29.99
CA PRO A 130 2.62 -16.31 -30.79
C PRO A 130 2.40 -17.51 -29.86
N GLU A 131 1.27 -18.22 -30.00
CA GLU A 131 0.88 -19.42 -29.23
C GLU A 131 1.85 -20.63 -29.38
N GLY A 132 3.15 -20.43 -29.53
CA GLY A 132 4.07 -21.52 -29.83
C GLY A 132 5.54 -21.16 -29.83
N GLN A 133 6.07 -20.57 -28.74
CA GLN A 133 7.52 -20.61 -28.51
C GLN A 133 7.83 -21.58 -27.37
N ILE A 134 8.29 -22.75 -27.79
CA ILE A 134 8.60 -23.96 -27.06
C ILE A 134 10.00 -23.81 -26.48
N ASP A 135 10.15 -23.24 -25.29
CA ASP A 135 11.44 -23.24 -24.58
C ASP A 135 11.61 -24.56 -23.81
N GLY A 136 11.89 -25.63 -24.56
CA GLY A 136 12.16 -26.95 -23.99
C GLY A 136 11.96 -28.16 -24.89
N ALA A 137 12.11 -28.05 -26.22
CA ALA A 137 12.17 -29.24 -27.08
C ALA A 137 13.55 -29.95 -26.96
N ALA A 138 13.80 -30.57 -25.80
CA ALA A 138 14.65 -31.74 -25.76
C ALA A 138 13.72 -32.96 -25.89
N ALA A 139 13.61 -33.49 -27.10
CA ALA A 139 12.86 -34.71 -27.37
C ALA A 139 13.38 -35.84 -26.44
N PRO A 140 12.52 -36.52 -25.65
CA PRO A 140 12.96 -37.75 -25.00
C PRO A 140 13.22 -38.81 -26.06
N PRO A 141 14.36 -39.53 -26.01
CA PRO A 141 14.62 -40.60 -26.95
C PRO A 141 13.60 -41.71 -26.76
N ALA A 142 12.97 -42.12 -27.86
CA ALA A 142 12.12 -43.30 -27.91
C ALA A 142 12.92 -44.56 -27.61
N VAL A 143 12.67 -45.22 -26.47
CA VAL A 143 12.98 -46.64 -26.18
C VAL A 143 11.97 -47.08 -25.11
N GLU A 144 10.79 -47.59 -25.47
CA GLU A 144 10.49 -49.01 -25.71
C GLU A 144 11.10 -49.99 -24.68
N LYS A 145 10.21 -50.78 -24.03
CA LYS A 145 10.43 -51.98 -23.18
C LYS A 145 10.69 -51.80 -21.69
N ALA A 146 9.60 -51.96 -20.92
CA ALA A 146 9.48 -53.05 -19.94
C ALA A 146 8.00 -53.30 -19.63
N ALA A 147 7.44 -54.34 -20.24
CA ALA A 147 6.22 -54.98 -19.79
C ALA A 147 6.58 -55.99 -18.67
N GLU A 148 5.57 -56.32 -17.85
CA GLU A 148 5.49 -57.44 -16.88
C GLU A 148 5.76 -57.12 -15.39
N ALA A 149 4.70 -56.68 -14.71
CA ALA A 149 4.33 -57.16 -13.38
C ALA A 149 2.80 -57.06 -13.18
N PRO A 150 2.08 -58.12 -12.78
CA PRO A 150 0.64 -58.07 -12.59
C PRO A 150 0.30 -57.61 -11.16
N GLY A 151 -0.58 -56.60 -11.02
CA GLY A 151 -1.32 -56.40 -9.77
C GLY A 151 -1.13 -55.10 -8.99
N VAL A 152 -0.91 -53.94 -9.64
CA VAL A 152 -1.12 -52.63 -9.01
C VAL A 152 -1.92 -51.76 -9.97
N GLY A 153 -3.07 -51.26 -9.53
CA GLY A 153 -3.90 -50.35 -10.31
C GLY A 153 -3.09 -49.12 -10.73
N ASN A 154 -2.98 -48.93 -12.04
CA ASN A 154 -2.36 -47.75 -12.64
C ASN A 154 -3.22 -46.52 -12.32
N VAL A 155 -2.94 -45.83 -11.21
CA VAL A 155 -3.23 -44.40 -11.10
C VAL A 155 -2.00 -43.70 -11.62
N ALA A 156 -2.01 -43.36 -12.92
CA ALA A 156 -1.03 -42.43 -13.46
C ALA A 156 -1.04 -41.16 -12.58
N PRO A 157 0.10 -40.54 -12.27
CA PRO A 157 0.05 -39.19 -11.75
C PRO A 157 -0.65 -38.37 -12.82
N GLU A 158 -1.82 -37.80 -12.49
CA GLU A 158 -2.43 -36.76 -13.29
C GLU A 158 -1.34 -35.71 -13.47
N ALA A 159 -0.73 -35.72 -14.66
CA ALA A 159 0.11 -34.64 -15.10
C ALA A 159 -0.76 -33.39 -14.99
N GLU A 160 -0.46 -32.59 -13.98
CA GLU A 160 -0.99 -31.28 -13.72
C GLU A 160 -1.06 -30.57 -15.07
N LYS A 161 -2.29 -30.44 -15.60
CA LYS A 161 -2.54 -29.71 -16.83
C LYS A 161 -2.06 -28.30 -16.55
N LEU A 162 -0.86 -27.97 -17.03
CA LEU A 162 -0.31 -26.63 -16.98
C LEU A 162 -1.37 -25.73 -17.61
N ASP A 163 -2.01 -24.93 -16.77
CA ASP A 163 -3.14 -24.07 -17.12
C ASP A 163 -2.67 -23.05 -18.16
N ALA A 164 -2.86 -23.39 -19.44
CA ALA A 164 -2.51 -22.55 -20.57
C ALA A 164 -3.32 -21.25 -20.66
N THR A 165 -4.16 -20.94 -19.66
CA THR A 165 -4.92 -19.68 -19.57
C THR A 165 -4.37 -18.72 -18.51
N ARG A 166 -3.28 -19.06 -17.81
CA ARG A 166 -2.68 -18.20 -16.81
C ARG A 166 -1.92 -17.02 -17.47
N PRO A 167 -2.23 -15.75 -17.15
CA PRO A 167 -1.49 -14.60 -17.67
C PRO A 167 -0.01 -14.67 -17.28
N SER A 168 0.89 -14.12 -18.09
CA SER A 168 2.31 -14.08 -17.76
C SER A 168 2.58 -13.40 -16.40
N ASP A 169 3.56 -13.90 -15.65
CA ASP A 169 3.90 -13.37 -14.31
C ASP A 169 4.19 -11.86 -14.34
N ILE A 170 4.78 -11.36 -15.43
CA ILE A 170 5.03 -9.92 -15.63
C ILE A 170 3.72 -9.13 -15.73
N HIS A 171 2.74 -9.61 -16.49
CA HIS A 171 1.43 -8.96 -16.61
C HIS A 171 0.71 -8.96 -15.25
N GLN A 172 0.76 -10.09 -14.54
CA GLN A 172 0.19 -10.20 -13.20
C GLN A 172 0.85 -9.22 -12.22
N PHE A 173 2.17 -9.14 -12.22
CA PHE A 173 2.93 -8.19 -11.41
C PHE A 173 2.57 -6.74 -11.71
N LEU A 174 2.55 -6.33 -12.99
CA LEU A 174 2.17 -4.98 -13.40
C LEU A 174 0.74 -4.62 -12.97
N THR A 175 -0.18 -5.59 -13.11
CA THR A 175 -1.56 -5.43 -12.66
C THR A 175 -1.64 -5.22 -11.15
N VAL A 176 -0.91 -6.02 -10.37
CA VAL A 176 -0.87 -5.87 -8.90
C VAL A 176 -0.29 -4.52 -8.49
N VAL A 177 0.77 -4.04 -9.15
CA VAL A 177 1.35 -2.72 -8.90
C VAL A 177 0.32 -1.61 -9.13
N ALA A 178 -0.44 -1.67 -10.22
CA ALA A 178 -1.52 -0.73 -10.51
C ALA A 178 -2.65 -0.80 -9.46
N VAL A 179 -3.06 -2.01 -9.08
CA VAL A 179 -4.07 -2.25 -8.04
C VAL A 179 -3.61 -1.72 -6.69
N ILE A 180 -2.37 -1.97 -6.27
CA ILE A 180 -1.82 -1.43 -5.01
C ILE A 180 -1.86 0.10 -5.01
N ASN A 181 -1.43 0.74 -6.10
CA ASN A 181 -1.49 2.20 -6.22
C ASN A 181 -2.91 2.74 -6.12
N LEU A 182 -3.86 2.10 -6.79
CA LEU A 182 -5.28 2.46 -6.77
C LEU A 182 -5.88 2.28 -5.37
N VAL A 183 -5.63 1.13 -4.74
CA VAL A 183 -6.08 0.82 -3.39
C VAL A 183 -5.53 1.86 -2.42
N LEU A 184 -4.22 2.13 -2.45
CA LEU A 184 -3.59 3.14 -1.60
C LEU A 184 -4.20 4.54 -1.82
N LEU A 185 -4.47 4.91 -3.07
CA LEU A 185 -5.14 6.18 -3.40
C LEU A 185 -6.56 6.25 -2.81
N VAL A 186 -7.38 5.22 -3.05
CA VAL A 186 -8.77 5.19 -2.59
C VAL A 186 -8.82 5.22 -1.06
N PHE A 187 -8.02 4.38 -0.39
CA PHE A 187 -7.96 4.36 1.06
C PHE A 187 -7.50 5.71 1.62
N ASN A 188 -6.40 6.30 1.12
CA ASN A 188 -5.93 7.59 1.62
C ASN A 188 -6.87 8.75 1.30
N MET A 189 -7.71 8.66 0.27
CA MET A 189 -8.71 9.69 -0.05
C MET A 189 -10.01 9.59 0.76
N LEU A 190 -10.19 8.55 1.60
CA LEU A 190 -11.36 8.46 2.46
C LEU A 190 -11.42 9.67 3.42
N PRO A 191 -12.58 10.32 3.60
CA PRO A 191 -12.74 11.50 4.44
C PRO A 191 -12.80 11.14 5.93
N ILE A 192 -11.85 10.34 6.40
CA ILE A 192 -11.77 9.78 7.75
C ILE A 192 -10.41 10.13 8.34
N TYR A 193 -10.38 10.78 9.50
CA TYR A 193 -9.15 10.98 10.26
C TYR A 193 -8.67 9.64 10.81
N PRO A 194 -7.38 9.28 10.68
CA PRO A 194 -6.22 10.12 10.37
C PRO A 194 -5.75 10.06 8.91
N LEU A 195 -6.52 9.48 7.98
CA LEU A 195 -6.14 9.36 6.58
C LEU A 195 -6.04 10.74 5.92
N ASP A 196 -5.28 10.84 4.83
CA ASP A 196 -5.02 12.12 4.16
C ASP A 196 -6.31 12.82 3.74
N GLY A 197 -7.30 12.10 3.24
CA GLY A 197 -8.59 12.63 2.83
C GLY A 197 -9.32 13.31 3.98
N GLY A 198 -9.30 12.73 5.17
CA GLY A 198 -9.81 13.37 6.39
C GLY A 198 -9.05 14.65 6.73
N GLN A 199 -7.72 14.61 6.67
CA GLN A 199 -6.88 15.78 6.92
C GLN A 199 -7.04 16.89 5.86
N ILE A 200 -7.25 16.51 4.59
CA ILE A 200 -7.54 17.42 3.47
C ILE A 200 -8.88 18.10 3.70
N VAL A 201 -9.93 17.34 4.05
CA VAL A 201 -11.23 17.91 4.42
C VAL A 201 -11.09 18.87 5.60
N GLN A 202 -10.30 18.50 6.61
CA GLN A 202 -10.01 19.39 7.75
C GLN A 202 -9.32 20.68 7.30
N ALA A 203 -8.30 20.60 6.43
CA ALA A 203 -7.58 21.76 5.92
C ALA A 203 -8.47 22.66 5.04
N LEU A 204 -9.39 22.07 4.27
CA LEU A 204 -10.40 22.81 3.48
C LEU A 204 -11.38 23.55 4.40
N LEU A 205 -11.90 22.87 5.42
CA LEU A 205 -12.81 23.48 6.40
C LEU A 205 -12.13 24.58 7.22
N TRP A 206 -10.81 24.49 7.45
CA TRP A 206 -10.08 25.53 8.16
C TRP A 206 -10.25 26.90 7.49
N PHE A 207 -10.28 26.99 6.16
CA PHE A 207 -10.49 28.28 5.47
C PHE A 207 -11.78 29.00 5.88
N VAL A 208 -12.82 28.25 6.29
CA VAL A 208 -14.15 28.81 6.59
C VAL A 208 -14.37 28.93 8.10
N ILE A 209 -14.04 27.89 8.87
CA ILE A 209 -14.43 27.78 10.28
C ILE A 209 -13.25 27.81 11.27
N GLY A 210 -12.01 27.96 10.78
CA GLY A 210 -10.82 28.01 11.63
C GLY A 210 -10.24 26.62 11.97
N ARG A 211 -8.99 26.60 12.43
CA ARG A 211 -8.20 25.37 12.65
C ARG A 211 -8.81 24.45 13.70
N ALA A 212 -9.18 25.02 14.84
CA ALA A 212 -9.64 24.25 15.99
C ALA A 212 -11.02 23.61 15.73
N ARG A 213 -11.96 24.38 15.15
CA ARG A 213 -13.31 23.89 14.82
C ARG A 213 -13.31 22.87 13.69
N SER A 214 -12.51 23.08 12.65
CA SER A 214 -12.36 22.11 11.55
C SER A 214 -11.82 20.77 12.05
N LEU A 215 -10.77 20.78 12.88
CA LEU A 215 -10.22 19.55 13.45
C LEU A 215 -11.25 18.84 14.33
N MET A 216 -11.98 19.59 15.17
CA MET A 216 -13.02 19.03 16.03
C MET A 216 -14.15 18.36 15.24
N LEU A 217 -14.61 18.99 14.15
CA LEU A 217 -15.67 18.44 13.30
C LEU A 217 -15.21 17.14 12.63
N VAL A 218 -14.06 17.16 11.95
CA VAL A 218 -13.58 15.99 11.20
C VAL A 218 -13.27 14.82 12.13
N THR A 219 -12.59 15.06 13.25
CA THR A 219 -12.26 14.01 14.22
C THR A 219 -13.50 13.49 14.95
N GLY A 220 -14.48 14.35 15.24
CA GLY A 220 -15.77 13.95 15.79
C GLY A 220 -16.55 13.04 14.85
N VAL A 221 -16.68 13.40 13.57
CA VAL A 221 -17.32 12.57 12.54
C VAL A 221 -16.59 11.23 12.38
N SER A 222 -15.26 11.27 12.33
CA SER A 222 -14.43 10.07 12.18
C SER A 222 -14.54 9.13 13.38
N LEU A 223 -14.70 9.67 14.59
CA LEU A 223 -14.91 8.88 15.80
C LEU A 223 -16.26 8.16 15.77
N VAL A 224 -17.33 8.85 15.39
CA VAL A 224 -18.67 8.23 15.26
C VAL A 224 -18.64 7.13 14.20
N ALA A 225 -18.01 7.39 13.04
CA ALA A 225 -17.83 6.41 11.98
C ALA A 225 -17.00 5.20 12.47
N GLY A 226 -15.90 5.43 13.19
CA GLY A 226 -15.05 4.36 13.75
C GLY A 226 -15.80 3.49 14.75
N VAL A 227 -16.55 4.08 15.68
CA VAL A 227 -17.38 3.34 16.65
C VAL A 227 -18.49 2.54 15.95
N GLY A 228 -19.16 3.14 14.96
CA GLY A 228 -20.15 2.43 14.14
C GLY A 228 -19.55 1.24 13.39
N LEU A 229 -18.34 1.42 12.84
CA LEU A 229 -17.61 0.36 12.14
C LEU A 229 -17.21 -0.78 13.09
N ILE A 230 -16.86 -0.51 14.35
CA ILE A 230 -16.61 -1.57 15.35
C ILE A 230 -17.87 -2.43 15.54
N GLY A 231 -19.04 -1.79 15.71
CA GLY A 231 -20.30 -2.51 15.85
C GLY A 231 -20.62 -3.40 14.65
N LEU A 232 -20.45 -2.86 13.44
CA LEU A 232 -20.62 -3.61 12.20
C LEU A 232 -19.62 -4.77 12.09
N ALA A 233 -18.35 -4.55 12.41
CA ALA A 233 -17.29 -5.56 12.33
C ALA A 233 -17.54 -6.74 13.29
N VAL A 234 -18.03 -6.46 14.51
CA VAL A 234 -18.42 -7.49 15.48
C VAL A 234 -19.61 -8.31 14.97
N ILE A 235 -20.60 -7.67 14.33
CA ILE A 235 -21.76 -8.38 13.75
C ILE A 235 -21.33 -9.29 12.59
N ILE A 236 -20.41 -8.83 11.75
CA ILE A 236 -19.86 -9.61 10.62
C ILE A 236 -18.95 -10.75 11.13
N GLY A 237 -18.35 -10.60 12.31
CA GLY A 237 -17.39 -11.56 12.86
C GLY A 237 -15.99 -11.45 12.27
N ASP A 238 -15.67 -10.34 11.60
CA ASP A 238 -14.34 -10.10 11.03
C ASP A 238 -13.43 -9.41 12.06
N TRP A 239 -12.56 -10.21 12.68
CA TRP A 239 -11.63 -9.72 13.70
C TRP A 239 -10.61 -8.72 13.16
N TRP A 240 -10.22 -8.82 11.90
CA TRP A 240 -9.29 -7.88 11.29
C TRP A 240 -9.94 -6.51 11.12
N LEU A 241 -11.21 -6.49 10.68
CA LEU A 241 -11.98 -5.26 10.59
C LEU A 241 -12.21 -4.62 11.96
N VAL A 242 -12.42 -5.42 13.02
CA VAL A 242 -12.50 -4.91 14.40
C VAL A 242 -11.21 -4.18 14.79
N VAL A 243 -10.04 -4.78 14.55
CA VAL A 243 -8.74 -4.16 14.85
C VAL A 243 -8.56 -2.84 14.09
N LEU A 244 -8.88 -2.81 12.79
CA LEU A 244 -8.82 -1.60 11.97
C LEU A 244 -9.77 -0.51 12.50
N ALA A 245 -11.01 -0.87 12.83
CA ALA A 245 -12.03 0.06 13.31
C ALA A 245 -11.66 0.65 14.68
N VAL A 246 -11.10 -0.16 15.58
CA VAL A 246 -10.57 0.30 16.87
C VAL A 246 -9.41 1.27 16.66
N PHE A 247 -8.48 0.99 15.76
CA PHE A 247 -7.38 1.90 15.44
C PHE A 247 -7.88 3.26 14.93
N VAL A 248 -8.86 3.27 14.01
CA VAL A 248 -9.51 4.50 13.53
C VAL A 248 -10.20 5.25 14.67
N ALA A 249 -10.92 4.55 15.56
CA ALA A 249 -11.59 5.19 16.68
C ALA A 249 -10.60 5.83 17.68
N ILE A 250 -9.50 5.15 18.00
CA ILE A 250 -8.46 5.67 18.91
C ILE A 250 -7.77 6.91 18.33
N THR A 251 -7.42 6.86 17.05
CA THR A 251 -6.75 7.99 16.36
C THR A 251 -7.67 9.20 16.23
N ALA A 252 -8.95 8.98 15.89
CA ALA A 252 -9.97 10.02 15.89
C ALA A 252 -10.20 10.61 17.30
N TRP A 253 -10.24 9.77 18.34
CA TRP A 253 -10.35 10.21 19.73
C TRP A 253 -9.18 11.12 20.13
N ASN A 254 -7.95 10.72 19.81
CA ASN A 254 -6.75 11.52 20.10
C ASN A 254 -6.79 12.88 19.39
N GLY A 255 -7.21 12.92 18.12
CA GLY A 255 -7.39 14.17 17.38
C GLY A 255 -8.47 15.08 18.01
N LEU A 256 -9.57 14.50 18.49
CA LEU A 256 -10.64 15.24 19.15
C LEU A 256 -10.20 15.85 20.50
N GLN A 257 -9.36 15.14 21.26
CA GLN A 257 -8.80 15.69 22.49
C GLN A 257 -7.88 16.88 22.18
N GLN A 258 -7.02 16.77 21.17
CA GLN A 258 -6.15 17.86 20.73
C GLN A 258 -6.96 19.08 20.26
N SER A 259 -8.04 18.87 19.51
CA SER A 259 -8.88 19.98 19.04
C SER A 259 -9.56 20.71 20.19
N ARG A 260 -10.03 19.99 21.22
CA ARG A 260 -10.65 20.59 22.41
C ARG A 260 -9.69 21.48 23.18
N VAL A 261 -8.42 21.07 23.26
CA VAL A 261 -7.37 21.91 23.87
C VAL A 261 -7.17 23.19 23.05
N LEU A 262 -7.10 23.08 21.72
CA LEU A 262 -6.94 24.26 20.84
C LEU A 262 -8.13 25.23 20.92
N VAL A 263 -9.36 24.73 21.00
CA VAL A 263 -10.56 25.59 21.14
C VAL A 263 -10.52 26.36 22.46
N ARG A 264 -10.02 25.76 23.54
CA ARG A 264 -9.92 26.43 24.85
C ARG A 264 -8.85 27.53 24.92
N MET A 265 -7.93 27.56 23.96
CA MET A 265 -6.85 28.55 23.88
C MET A 265 -7.20 29.76 22.99
N LEU A 266 -8.34 29.74 22.31
CA LEU A 266 -8.87 30.79 21.43
C LEU A 266 -10.00 31.55 22.13
#